data_AF-A0A4S8PAM9-F1
#
_entry.id   AF-A0A4S8PAM9-F1
#
_cell.length_a   1.000
_cell.length_b   1.000
_cell.length_c   1.000
_cell.angle_alpha   90.00
_cell.angle_beta   90.00
_cell.angle_gamma   90.00
#
_symmetry.space_group_name_H-M   'P 1'
#
loop_
_entity.id
_entity.type
_entity.pdbx_description
1 polymer ?
#
loop_
_entity_poly.entity_id
_entity_poly.type
_entity_poly.pdbx_seq_one_letter_code
_entity_poly.pdbx_strand_id
1 'polypeptide(L)'
;MTTTIPMLPCGSIDETTEFYLTLGFERTVHQMRPNPYIVLARDDWQLHFFGLDGFDPEQNYSTCLVIVDDTGALWKEFAAGMRAAHGKVLVSGYPRMTRPRKRGNTGNRAGFSLTDPSGNVLRFFPNDEDDTKAKAPESRLGRTLVKAVILGDSKGDVPQAIKILDATLAKAGDEAPPTELVEALVYRTELALREGDGTRAAELLDRIGAIELSEQERAVVQEALASAADLARQLADDGDLG
;
A
#
# COMPACT_ATOMS: atom_id res chain seq x y z
N MET A 1 -28.50 -5.36 18.46
CA MET A 1 -27.52 -5.41 17.37
C MET A 1 -26.19 -5.79 17.99
N THR A 2 -25.50 -6.79 17.48
CA THR A 2 -24.21 -7.24 18.02
C THR A 2 -23.10 -6.58 17.23
N THR A 3 -22.12 -6.00 17.91
CA THR A 3 -20.96 -5.33 17.29
C THR A 3 -19.68 -6.04 17.72
N THR A 4 -18.83 -6.37 16.77
CA THR A 4 -17.49 -6.95 17.02
C THR A 4 -16.45 -5.87 16.71
N ILE A 5 -15.54 -5.61 17.66
CA ILE A 5 -14.55 -4.54 17.55
C ILE A 5 -13.15 -5.13 17.65
N PRO A 6 -12.26 -4.90 16.68
CA PRO A 6 -10.87 -5.31 16.79
C PRO A 6 -10.15 -4.49 17.87
N MET A 7 -9.35 -5.18 18.67
CA MET A 7 -8.41 -4.58 19.63
C MET A 7 -7.00 -4.92 19.17
N LEU A 8 -6.21 -3.90 18.84
CA LEU A 8 -4.87 -4.04 18.27
C LEU A 8 -3.80 -3.59 19.28
N PRO A 9 -2.64 -4.24 19.35
CA PRO A 9 -1.55 -3.79 20.19
C PRO A 9 -0.91 -2.52 19.63
N CYS A 10 -0.37 -1.67 20.50
CA CYS A 10 0.50 -0.57 20.08
C CYS A 10 1.66 -0.36 21.06
N GLY A 11 2.81 0.09 20.55
CA GLY A 11 3.95 0.49 21.38
C GLY A 11 3.77 1.88 22.01
N SER A 12 3.01 2.76 21.37
CA SER A 12 2.73 4.11 21.84
C SER A 12 1.29 4.51 21.50
N ILE A 13 0.52 4.90 22.52
CA ILE A 13 -0.85 5.40 22.35
C ILE A 13 -0.84 6.74 21.60
N ASP A 14 0.10 7.64 21.92
CA ASP A 14 0.16 8.97 21.31
C ASP A 14 0.53 8.88 19.82
N GLU A 15 1.55 8.09 19.46
CA GLU A 15 1.96 7.88 18.06
C GLU A 15 0.84 7.22 17.24
N THR A 16 0.16 6.23 17.82
CA THR A 16 -1.02 5.60 17.20
C THR A 16 -2.13 6.64 17.01
N THR A 17 -2.41 7.45 18.02
CA THR A 17 -3.42 8.52 17.94
C THR A 17 -3.11 9.45 16.78
N GLU A 18 -1.92 10.04 16.78
CA GLU A 18 -1.49 11.02 15.79
C GLU A 18 -1.65 10.47 14.37
N PHE A 19 -1.18 9.24 14.13
CA PHE A 19 -1.29 8.60 12.83
C PHE A 19 -2.73 8.43 12.35
N TYR A 20 -3.61 7.82 13.15
CA TYR A 20 -4.99 7.59 12.72
C TYR A 20 -5.81 8.87 12.60
N LEU A 21 -5.49 9.93 13.37
CA LEU A 21 -6.07 11.25 13.16
C LEU A 21 -5.72 11.81 11.76
N THR A 22 -4.50 11.59 11.25
CA THR A 22 -4.15 12.00 9.88
C THR A 22 -5.03 11.33 8.83
N LEU A 23 -5.51 10.13 9.11
CA LEU A 23 -6.36 9.36 8.20
C LEU A 23 -7.82 9.80 8.29
N GLY A 24 -8.19 10.68 9.23
CA GLY A 24 -9.55 11.17 9.45
C GLY A 24 -10.35 10.33 10.47
N PHE A 25 -9.70 9.61 11.37
CA PHE A 25 -10.36 9.07 12.55
C PHE A 25 -10.51 10.15 13.62
N GLU A 26 -11.46 9.94 14.53
CA GLU A 26 -11.64 10.74 15.73
C GLU A 26 -11.36 9.90 16.97
N ARG A 27 -10.70 10.52 17.96
CA ARG A 27 -10.44 9.88 19.26
C ARG A 27 -11.64 10.06 20.18
N THR A 28 -12.27 8.96 20.57
CA THR A 28 -13.46 8.98 21.45
C THR A 28 -13.15 8.58 22.89
N VAL A 29 -12.08 7.81 23.12
CA VAL A 29 -11.61 7.43 24.46
C VAL A 29 -10.09 7.53 24.49
N HIS A 30 -9.52 8.05 25.57
CA HIS A 30 -8.08 8.14 25.77
C HIS A 30 -7.71 7.87 27.23
N GLN A 31 -6.97 6.80 27.48
CA GLN A 31 -6.53 6.41 28.82
C GLN A 31 -5.05 6.03 28.77
N MET A 32 -4.21 6.72 29.56
CA MET A 32 -2.78 6.39 29.61
C MET A 32 -2.40 5.50 30.80
N ARG A 33 -3.21 5.49 31.87
CA ARG A 33 -2.96 4.69 33.09
C ARG A 33 -4.29 4.24 33.73
N PRO A 34 -4.28 3.12 34.48
CA PRO A 34 -3.16 2.18 34.64
C PRO A 34 -2.91 1.32 33.39
N ASN A 35 -3.90 1.18 32.51
CA ASN A 35 -3.80 0.40 31.28
C ASN A 35 -3.88 1.35 30.07
N PRO A 36 -2.80 1.55 29.31
CA PRO A 36 -2.84 2.42 28.13
C PRO A 36 -3.84 1.88 27.11
N TYR A 37 -4.76 2.74 26.68
CA TYR A 37 -5.89 2.37 25.85
C TYR A 37 -6.48 3.55 25.09
N ILE A 38 -6.86 3.33 23.83
CA ILE A 38 -7.50 4.34 22.99
C ILE A 38 -8.59 3.72 22.13
N VAL A 39 -9.65 4.51 21.88
CA VAL A 39 -10.67 4.22 20.88
C VAL A 39 -10.60 5.28 19.79
N LEU A 40 -10.44 4.82 18.56
CA LEU A 40 -10.44 5.62 17.34
C LEU A 40 -11.65 5.21 16.50
N ALA A 41 -12.52 6.15 16.20
CA ALA A 41 -13.75 5.93 15.44
C ALA A 41 -13.70 6.68 14.11
N ARG A 42 -14.33 6.12 13.09
CA ARG A 42 -14.58 6.77 11.81
C ARG A 42 -15.93 6.26 11.31
N ASP A 43 -16.81 7.16 10.89
CA ASP A 43 -18.15 6.81 10.40
C ASP A 43 -18.88 5.90 11.40
N ASP A 44 -19.19 4.67 11.02
CA ASP A 44 -19.89 3.66 11.81
C ASP A 44 -18.98 2.54 12.36
N TRP A 45 -17.66 2.67 12.22
CA TRP A 45 -16.69 1.67 12.69
C TRP A 45 -15.62 2.26 13.62
N GLN A 46 -15.03 1.38 14.42
CA GLN A 46 -14.05 1.78 15.42
C GLN A 46 -12.94 0.74 15.55
N LEU A 47 -11.76 1.23 15.88
CA LEU A 47 -10.57 0.48 16.19
C LEU A 47 -10.17 0.81 17.63
N HIS A 48 -9.92 -0.23 18.41
CA HIS A 48 -9.42 -0.10 19.76
C HIS A 48 -7.94 -0.46 19.78
N PHE A 49 -7.17 0.26 20.58
CA PHE A 49 -5.75 -0.06 20.78
C PHE A 49 -5.43 -0.16 22.27
N PHE A 50 -4.54 -1.08 22.61
CA PHE A 50 -4.00 -1.24 23.95
C PHE A 50 -2.48 -1.18 23.92
N GLY A 51 -1.90 -0.43 24.85
CA GLY A 51 -0.45 -0.26 24.91
C GLY A 51 0.26 -1.46 25.50
N LEU A 52 1.41 -1.82 24.92
CA LEU A 52 2.32 -2.85 25.40
C LEU A 52 3.73 -2.27 25.55
N ASP A 53 4.31 -2.39 26.74
CA ASP A 53 5.68 -1.94 27.00
C ASP A 53 6.70 -2.83 26.26
N GLY A 54 7.71 -2.21 25.65
CA GLY A 54 8.76 -2.92 24.92
C GLY A 54 8.27 -3.60 23.63
N PHE A 55 7.15 -3.16 23.09
CA PHE A 55 6.56 -3.70 21.87
C PHE A 55 7.43 -3.42 20.65
N ASP A 56 7.66 -4.45 19.83
CA ASP A 56 8.43 -4.37 18.59
C ASP A 56 7.49 -4.46 17.37
N PRO A 57 7.31 -3.37 16.59
CA PRO A 57 6.48 -3.36 15.39
C PRO A 57 6.87 -4.42 14.35
N GLU A 58 8.15 -4.79 14.23
CA GLU A 58 8.62 -5.76 13.23
C GLU A 58 8.18 -7.19 13.54
N GLN A 59 7.93 -7.49 14.82
CA GLN A 59 7.46 -8.80 15.28
C GLN A 59 5.93 -8.88 15.36
N ASN A 60 5.22 -7.81 15.01
CA ASN A 60 3.77 -7.77 15.09
C ASN A 60 3.12 -8.53 13.92
N TYR A 61 2.28 -9.51 14.23
CA TYR A 61 1.49 -10.29 13.27
C TYR A 61 0.00 -9.92 13.29
N SER A 62 -0.38 -8.89 14.04
CA SER A 62 -1.77 -8.46 14.18
C SER A 62 -2.30 -7.95 12.85
N THR A 63 -3.47 -8.47 12.47
CA THR A 63 -4.14 -8.05 11.23
C THR A 63 -5.64 -7.92 11.47
N CYS A 64 -6.25 -6.94 10.81
CA CYS A 64 -7.68 -6.71 10.82
C CYS A 64 -8.17 -6.65 9.36
N LEU A 65 -9.28 -7.33 9.08
CA LEU A 65 -9.96 -7.21 7.79
C LEU A 65 -11.09 -6.20 7.95
N VAL A 66 -11.11 -5.19 7.09
CA VAL A 66 -12.15 -4.16 7.05
C VAL A 66 -12.80 -4.22 5.67
N ILE A 67 -14.12 -4.42 5.66
CA ILE A 67 -14.90 -4.43 4.43
C ILE A 67 -15.58 -3.07 4.31
N VAL A 68 -15.45 -2.45 3.15
CA VAL A 68 -15.95 -1.10 2.87
C VAL A 68 -16.68 -1.08 1.54
N ASP A 69 -17.47 -0.04 1.28
CA ASP A 69 -18.20 0.06 0.01
C ASP A 69 -17.27 0.42 -1.16
N ASP A 70 -16.39 1.40 -0.98
CA ASP A 70 -15.45 1.85 -2.00
C ASP A 70 -14.03 1.96 -1.43
N THR A 71 -13.20 0.95 -1.72
CA THR A 71 -11.79 0.94 -1.33
C THR A 71 -10.98 2.03 -2.01
N GLY A 72 -11.34 2.44 -3.23
CA GLY A 72 -10.64 3.48 -3.98
C GLY A 72 -10.89 4.86 -3.38
N ALA A 73 -12.12 5.16 -2.98
CA ALA A 73 -12.47 6.40 -2.28
C ALA A 73 -11.75 6.49 -0.94
N LEU A 74 -11.86 5.44 -0.10
CA LEU A 74 -11.19 5.41 1.21
C LEU A 74 -9.67 5.56 1.09
N TRP A 75 -9.05 4.86 0.13
CA TRP A 75 -7.62 4.99 -0.11
C TRP A 75 -7.23 6.42 -0.49
N LYS A 76 -8.02 7.11 -1.34
CA LYS A 76 -7.75 8.50 -1.73
C LYS A 76 -7.84 9.45 -0.54
N GLU A 77 -8.79 9.24 0.36
CA GLU A 77 -8.92 10.02 1.60
C GLU A 77 -7.72 9.81 2.51
N PHE A 78 -7.32 8.56 2.75
CA PHE A 78 -6.12 8.24 3.53
C PHE A 78 -4.86 8.83 2.89
N ALA A 79 -4.72 8.70 1.57
CA ALA A 79 -3.59 9.25 0.84
C ALA A 79 -3.55 10.79 0.91
N ALA A 80 -4.70 11.46 0.90
CA ALA A 80 -4.77 12.91 1.07
C ALA A 80 -4.33 13.33 2.48
N GLY A 81 -4.80 12.60 3.51
CA GLY A 81 -4.38 12.79 4.90
C GLY A 81 -2.88 12.62 5.10
N MET A 82 -2.31 11.53 4.57
CA MET A 82 -0.87 11.30 4.59
C MET A 82 -0.09 12.40 3.86
N ARG A 83 -0.54 12.83 2.68
CA ARG A 83 0.12 13.93 1.96
C ARG A 83 0.05 15.25 2.73
N ALA A 84 -1.04 15.53 3.43
CA ALA A 84 -1.15 16.73 4.26
C ALA A 84 -0.21 16.70 5.47
N ALA A 85 -0.07 15.54 6.12
CA ALA A 85 0.77 15.38 7.31
C ALA A 85 2.26 15.18 7.01
N HIS A 86 2.58 14.50 5.91
CA HIS A 86 3.94 14.02 5.60
C HIS A 86 4.46 14.49 4.25
N GLY A 87 3.69 15.24 3.46
CA GLY A 87 4.05 15.65 2.09
C GLY A 87 3.91 14.55 1.02
N LYS A 88 3.76 13.29 1.45
CA LYS A 88 3.73 12.10 0.57
C LYS A 88 2.79 11.01 1.08
N VAL A 89 2.55 10.02 0.23
CA VAL A 89 1.97 8.72 0.66
C VAL A 89 3.13 7.85 1.10
N LEU A 90 3.06 7.31 2.31
CA LEU A 90 4.12 6.46 2.87
C LEU A 90 4.02 5.04 2.27
N VAL A 91 5.03 4.57 1.54
CA VAL A 91 5.01 3.23 0.89
C VAL A 91 5.97 2.21 1.51
N SER A 92 6.81 2.63 2.46
CA SER A 92 7.84 1.82 3.14
C SER A 92 7.84 2.10 4.64
N GLY A 93 8.46 1.20 5.41
CA GLY A 93 8.55 1.32 6.87
C GLY A 93 7.22 1.14 7.60
N TYR A 94 7.18 1.69 8.82
CA TYR A 94 6.01 1.76 9.70
C TYR A 94 5.79 3.24 10.05
N PRO A 95 4.68 3.85 9.63
CA PRO A 95 3.57 3.30 8.86
C PRO A 95 3.80 3.27 7.34
N ARG A 96 3.02 2.46 6.61
CA ARG A 96 2.97 2.44 5.14
C ARG A 96 1.60 2.04 4.61
N MET A 97 1.32 2.34 3.35
CA MET A 97 0.08 1.97 2.67
C MET A 97 0.34 1.44 1.26
N THR A 98 -0.19 0.25 0.95
CA THR A 98 -0.18 -0.26 -0.43
C THR A 98 -1.24 0.43 -1.27
N ARG A 99 -1.18 0.28 -2.58
CA ARG A 99 -2.24 0.75 -3.48
C ARG A 99 -3.39 -0.25 -3.59
N PRO A 100 -4.63 0.19 -3.91
CA PRO A 100 -5.72 -0.70 -4.25
C PRO A 100 -5.36 -1.46 -5.52
N ARG A 101 -5.24 -2.78 -5.42
CA ARG A 101 -4.92 -3.64 -6.56
C ARG A 101 -5.81 -4.87 -6.53
N LYS A 102 -6.26 -5.31 -7.71
CA LYS A 102 -6.85 -6.64 -7.87
C LYS A 102 -5.74 -7.67 -7.64
N ARG A 103 -5.97 -8.60 -6.71
CA ARG A 103 -5.00 -9.66 -6.41
C ARG A 103 -5.59 -10.98 -6.83
N GLY A 104 -4.84 -11.76 -7.61
CA GLY A 104 -5.34 -13.03 -8.16
C GLY A 104 -5.74 -14.08 -7.11
N ASN A 105 -5.43 -13.86 -5.83
CA ASN A 105 -5.80 -14.73 -4.70
C ASN A 105 -6.99 -14.23 -3.86
N THR A 106 -7.58 -13.07 -4.16
CA THR A 106 -8.70 -12.48 -3.39
C THR A 106 -9.95 -12.27 -4.23
N GLY A 107 -10.08 -12.99 -5.34
CA GLY A 107 -11.13 -12.77 -6.34
C GLY A 107 -10.92 -11.46 -7.10
N ASN A 108 -11.99 -10.90 -7.69
CA ASN A 108 -11.93 -9.62 -8.41
C ASN A 108 -12.05 -8.40 -7.48
N ARG A 109 -11.64 -8.53 -6.21
CA ARG A 109 -11.69 -7.45 -5.22
C ARG A 109 -10.40 -6.63 -5.26
N ALA A 110 -10.51 -5.35 -5.60
CA ALA A 110 -9.38 -4.42 -5.53
C ALA A 110 -9.20 -3.92 -4.09
N GLY A 111 -8.26 -4.52 -3.37
CA GLY A 111 -7.99 -4.20 -1.96
C GLY A 111 -6.62 -3.57 -1.75
N PHE A 112 -6.45 -2.91 -0.62
CA PHE A 112 -5.17 -2.37 -0.16
C PHE A 112 -4.91 -2.72 1.30
N SER A 113 -3.65 -2.60 1.72
CA SER A 113 -3.24 -2.78 3.10
C SER A 113 -2.69 -1.47 3.65
N LEU A 114 -3.09 -1.13 4.87
CA LEU A 114 -2.48 -0.09 5.70
C LEU A 114 -1.71 -0.79 6.81
N THR A 115 -0.43 -0.45 6.95
CA THR A 115 0.37 -0.85 8.09
C THR A 115 0.60 0.38 8.96
N ASP A 116 0.19 0.33 10.22
CA ASP A 116 0.32 1.45 11.17
C ASP A 116 1.72 1.51 11.82
N PRO A 117 2.02 2.53 12.66
CA PRO A 117 3.33 2.66 13.30
C PRO A 117 3.71 1.47 14.19
N SER A 118 2.73 0.76 14.72
CA SER A 118 2.91 -0.45 15.52
C SER A 118 2.94 -1.72 14.67
N GLY A 119 3.02 -1.62 13.34
CA GLY A 119 3.08 -2.79 12.47
C GLY A 119 1.76 -3.56 12.32
N ASN A 120 0.64 -3.06 12.84
CA ASN A 120 -0.65 -3.70 12.62
C ASN A 120 -1.03 -3.59 11.14
N VAL A 121 -1.52 -4.67 10.55
CA VAL A 121 -1.91 -4.69 9.14
C VAL A 121 -3.43 -4.69 8.99
N LEU A 122 -3.99 -3.54 8.62
CA LEU A 122 -5.40 -3.40 8.25
C LEU A 122 -5.54 -3.68 6.76
N ARG A 123 -6.45 -4.58 6.40
CA ARG A 123 -6.67 -5.03 5.02
C ARG A 123 -8.07 -4.60 4.59
N PHE A 124 -8.13 -3.72 3.61
CA PHE A 124 -9.37 -3.14 3.10
C PHE A 124 -9.79 -3.84 1.81
N PHE A 125 -11.03 -4.30 1.76
CA PHE A 125 -11.64 -4.89 0.57
C PHE A 125 -13.05 -4.36 0.36
N PRO A 126 -13.52 -4.29 -0.90
CA PRO A 126 -14.92 -3.97 -1.18
C PRO A 126 -15.84 -5.10 -0.68
N ASN A 127 -17.08 -4.73 -0.34
CA ASN A 127 -18.17 -5.68 -0.04
C ASN A 127 -18.34 -6.68 -1.20
N ASP A 128 -18.54 -6.15 -2.41
CA ASP A 128 -18.82 -6.94 -3.60
C ASP A 128 -17.56 -7.26 -4.41
N GLU A 129 -17.64 -8.35 -5.18
CA GLU A 129 -16.68 -8.56 -6.26
C GLU A 129 -17.00 -7.62 -7.42
N ASP A 130 -15.97 -7.12 -8.07
CA ASP A 130 -16.17 -6.52 -9.37
C ASP A 130 -16.59 -7.63 -10.35
N ASP A 131 -17.80 -7.58 -10.89
CA ASP A 131 -18.24 -8.58 -11.87
C ASP A 131 -17.66 -8.33 -13.27
N THR A 132 -16.96 -7.20 -13.48
CA THR A 132 -16.29 -6.92 -14.75
C THR A 132 -15.08 -7.82 -14.92
N LYS A 133 -15.12 -8.71 -15.92
CA LYS A 133 -13.97 -9.52 -16.30
C LYS A 133 -12.88 -8.60 -16.87
N ALA A 134 -11.91 -8.23 -16.02
CA ALA A 134 -10.69 -7.62 -16.51
C ALA A 134 -10.03 -8.59 -17.49
N LYS A 135 -9.56 -8.09 -18.64
CA LYS A 135 -8.85 -8.91 -19.61
C LYS A 135 -7.61 -9.48 -18.92
N ALA A 136 -7.49 -10.81 -18.89
CA ALA A 136 -6.34 -11.46 -18.29
C ALA A 136 -5.06 -11.01 -19.02
N PRO A 137 -3.93 -10.82 -18.31
CA PRO A 137 -2.69 -10.42 -18.95
C PRO A 137 -2.27 -11.47 -19.97
N GLU A 138 -2.10 -11.06 -21.22
CA GLU A 138 -1.71 -11.94 -22.32
C GLU A 138 -0.19 -12.11 -22.36
N SER A 139 0.54 -11.05 -22.02
CA SER A 139 2.00 -11.09 -22.05
C SER A 139 2.60 -11.91 -20.91
N ARG A 140 3.86 -12.30 -21.07
CA ARG A 140 4.63 -12.93 -19.98
C ARG A 140 4.84 -11.95 -18.82
N LEU A 141 5.04 -10.66 -19.11
CA LEU A 141 5.31 -9.64 -18.10
C LEU A 141 4.08 -9.40 -17.22
N GLY A 142 2.90 -9.16 -17.80
CA GLY A 142 1.66 -8.98 -17.04
C GLY A 142 1.32 -10.19 -16.17
N ARG A 143 1.54 -11.42 -16.67
CA ARG A 143 1.38 -12.64 -15.85
C ARG A 143 2.37 -12.72 -14.69
N THR A 144 3.61 -12.29 -14.89
CA THR A 144 4.60 -12.19 -13.81
C THR A 144 4.20 -11.10 -12.81
N LEU A 145 3.74 -9.94 -13.27
CA LEU A 145 3.31 -8.83 -12.41
C LEU A 145 2.20 -9.28 -11.45
N VAL A 146 1.16 -9.96 -11.96
CA VAL A 146 0.09 -10.52 -11.10
C VAL A 146 0.65 -11.44 -10.01
N LYS A 147 1.63 -12.29 -10.34
CA LYS A 147 2.29 -13.17 -9.34
C LYS A 147 3.14 -12.37 -8.35
N ALA A 148 3.85 -11.35 -8.81
CA ALA A 148 4.69 -10.51 -7.97
C ALA A 148 3.85 -9.68 -6.99
N VAL A 149 2.67 -9.20 -7.39
CA VAL A 149 1.69 -8.54 -6.49
C VAL A 149 1.21 -9.49 -5.41
N ILE A 150 0.88 -10.74 -5.74
CA ILE A 150 0.49 -11.74 -4.73
C ILE A 150 1.64 -12.01 -3.74
N LEU A 151 2.87 -12.16 -4.22
CA LEU A 151 4.03 -12.40 -3.36
C LEU A 151 4.29 -11.21 -2.43
N GLY A 152 4.45 -10.01 -2.99
CA GLY A 152 4.81 -8.82 -2.22
C GLY A 152 3.68 -8.28 -1.35
N ASP A 153 2.50 -8.06 -1.91
CA ASP A 153 1.41 -7.37 -1.19
C ASP A 153 0.54 -8.33 -0.36
N SER A 154 0.33 -9.57 -0.80
CA SER A 154 -0.49 -10.54 -0.05
C SER A 154 0.31 -11.38 0.93
N LYS A 155 1.48 -11.89 0.51
CA LYS A 155 2.32 -12.78 1.34
C LYS A 155 3.44 -12.06 2.09
N GLY A 156 3.76 -10.81 1.73
CA GLY A 156 4.90 -10.09 2.30
C GLY A 156 6.26 -10.57 1.80
N ASP A 157 6.31 -11.46 0.80
CA ASP A 157 7.56 -12.00 0.23
C ASP A 157 8.10 -11.04 -0.84
N VAL A 158 8.59 -9.89 -0.38
CA VAL A 158 9.18 -8.84 -1.22
C VAL A 158 10.40 -9.33 -2.00
N PRO A 159 11.37 -10.07 -1.40
CA PRO A 159 12.54 -10.55 -2.13
C PRO A 159 12.18 -11.47 -3.31
N GLN A 160 11.24 -12.39 -3.14
CA GLN A 160 10.80 -13.26 -4.24
C GLN A 160 10.01 -12.51 -5.29
N ALA A 161 9.18 -11.52 -4.90
CA ALA A 161 8.47 -10.66 -5.84
C ALA A 161 9.45 -9.87 -6.73
N ILE A 162 10.48 -9.27 -6.14
CA ILE A 162 11.57 -8.58 -6.85
C ILE A 162 12.26 -9.54 -7.83
N LYS A 163 12.68 -10.71 -7.34
CA LYS A 163 13.44 -11.68 -8.13
C LYS A 163 12.73 -12.09 -9.41
N ILE A 164 11.43 -12.44 -9.33
CA ILE A 164 10.69 -12.91 -10.52
C ILE A 164 10.43 -11.77 -11.51
N LEU A 165 10.23 -10.55 -10.99
CA LEU A 165 9.93 -9.38 -11.79
C LEU A 165 11.17 -8.91 -12.52
N ASP A 166 12.31 -8.78 -11.84
CA ASP A 166 13.60 -8.42 -12.45
C ASP A 166 14.03 -9.44 -13.52
N ALA A 167 13.89 -10.75 -13.23
CA ALA A 167 14.20 -11.79 -14.20
C ALA A 167 13.31 -11.75 -15.46
N THR A 168 12.08 -11.26 -15.33
CA THR A 168 11.16 -11.11 -16.48
C THR A 168 11.41 -9.80 -17.22
N LEU A 169 11.61 -8.68 -16.51
CA LEU A 169 11.92 -7.36 -17.08
C LEU A 169 13.24 -7.38 -17.89
N ALA A 170 14.24 -8.15 -17.44
CA ALA A 170 15.50 -8.33 -18.17
C ALA A 170 15.33 -9.11 -19.50
N LYS A 171 14.27 -9.92 -19.61
CA LYS A 171 13.98 -10.77 -20.79
C LYS A 171 12.88 -10.22 -21.69
N ALA A 172 12.06 -9.31 -21.17
CA ALA A 172 10.86 -8.81 -21.85
C ALA A 172 11.21 -7.97 -23.09
N GLY A 173 12.40 -7.36 -23.16
CA GLY A 173 12.81 -6.51 -24.28
C GLY A 173 11.73 -5.47 -24.64
N ASP A 174 11.58 -5.19 -25.93
CA ASP A 174 10.53 -4.34 -26.51
C ASP A 174 9.22 -5.10 -26.80
N GLU A 175 9.11 -6.38 -26.40
CA GLU A 175 7.97 -7.24 -26.77
C GLU A 175 6.76 -7.11 -25.83
N ALA A 176 6.94 -6.50 -24.65
CA ALA A 176 5.84 -6.26 -23.73
C ALA A 176 5.06 -5.00 -24.16
N PRO A 177 3.71 -4.99 -24.06
CA PRO A 177 2.93 -3.77 -24.27
C PRO A 177 3.45 -2.63 -23.38
N PRO A 178 3.61 -1.39 -23.90
CA PRO A 178 4.12 -0.26 -23.13
C PRO A 178 3.36 -0.04 -21.81
N THR A 179 2.05 -0.27 -21.83
CA THR A 179 1.19 -0.16 -20.64
C THR A 179 1.56 -1.16 -19.55
N GLU A 180 1.74 -2.44 -19.88
CA GLU A 180 2.16 -3.47 -18.93
C GLU A 180 3.60 -3.24 -18.43
N LEU A 181 4.47 -2.67 -19.28
CA LEU A 181 5.83 -2.30 -18.88
C LEU A 181 5.82 -1.20 -17.83
N VAL A 182 5.01 -0.15 -18.02
CA VAL A 182 4.83 0.93 -17.03
C VAL A 182 4.34 0.36 -15.70
N GLU A 183 3.26 -0.44 -15.71
CA GLU A 183 2.70 -1.03 -14.48
C GLU A 183 3.73 -1.90 -13.73
N ALA A 184 4.49 -2.71 -14.46
CA ALA A 184 5.52 -3.57 -13.88
C ALA A 184 6.66 -2.76 -13.27
N LEU A 185 7.13 -1.71 -13.95
CA LEU A 185 8.19 -0.84 -13.44
C LEU A 185 7.73 -0.02 -12.22
N VAL A 186 6.49 0.48 -12.23
CA VAL A 186 5.91 1.19 -11.09
C VAL A 186 5.86 0.30 -9.86
N TYR A 187 5.36 -0.93 -10.01
CA TYR A 187 5.33 -1.87 -8.89
C TYR A 187 6.75 -2.25 -8.43
N ARG A 188 7.69 -2.45 -9.36
CA ARG A 188 9.09 -2.74 -9.00
C ARG A 188 9.77 -1.57 -8.26
N THR A 189 9.43 -0.34 -8.61
CA THR A 189 9.90 0.89 -7.94
C THR A 189 9.38 0.94 -6.51
N GLU A 190 8.09 0.65 -6.31
CA GLU A 190 7.49 0.56 -4.97
C GLU A 190 8.19 -0.50 -4.11
N LEU A 191 8.51 -1.67 -4.68
CA LEU A 191 9.28 -2.71 -3.98
C LEU A 191 10.71 -2.27 -3.65
N ALA A 192 11.36 -1.47 -4.51
CA ALA A 192 12.70 -0.97 -4.25
C ALA A 192 12.70 -0.01 -3.05
N LEU A 193 11.74 0.92 -3.00
CA LEU A 193 11.58 1.83 -1.85
C LEU A 193 11.23 1.08 -0.55
N ARG A 194 10.48 -0.02 -0.61
CA ARG A 194 10.21 -0.86 0.56
C ARG A 194 11.47 -1.51 1.14
N GLU A 195 12.44 -1.85 0.30
CA GLU A 195 13.73 -2.41 0.71
C GLU A 195 14.79 -1.33 1.00
N GLY A 196 14.43 -0.04 0.92
CA GLY A 196 15.37 1.07 1.09
C GLY A 196 16.36 1.27 -0.07
N ASP A 197 16.10 0.66 -1.24
CA ASP A 197 16.97 0.75 -2.42
C ASP A 197 16.58 1.97 -3.29
N GLY A 198 16.94 3.15 -2.79
CA GLY A 198 16.65 4.43 -3.45
C GLY A 198 17.33 4.59 -4.81
N THR A 199 18.56 4.11 -4.96
CA THR A 199 19.28 4.13 -6.25
C THR A 199 18.51 3.36 -7.31
N ARG A 200 18.06 2.14 -6.99
CA ARG A 200 17.27 1.34 -7.93
C ARG A 200 15.91 1.96 -8.19
N ALA A 201 15.28 2.58 -7.20
CA ALA A 201 14.03 3.30 -7.39
C ALA A 201 14.20 4.45 -8.41
N ALA A 202 15.28 5.22 -8.31
CA ALA A 202 15.60 6.30 -9.26
C ALA A 202 15.74 5.77 -10.70
N GLU A 203 16.56 4.71 -10.90
CA GLU A 203 16.76 4.10 -12.22
C GLU A 203 15.45 3.62 -12.87
N LEU A 204 14.55 3.06 -12.06
CA LEU A 204 13.26 2.56 -12.53
C LEU A 204 12.31 3.71 -12.88
N LEU A 205 12.32 4.81 -12.12
CA LEU A 205 11.55 6.02 -12.43
C LEU A 205 12.02 6.68 -13.72
N ASP A 206 13.34 6.79 -13.93
CA ASP A 206 13.90 7.28 -15.19
C ASP A 206 13.47 6.41 -16.36
N ARG A 207 13.51 5.09 -16.18
CA ARG A 207 13.04 4.13 -17.19
C ARG A 207 11.56 4.29 -17.49
N ILE A 208 10.71 4.56 -16.49
CA ILE A 208 9.27 4.84 -16.71
C ILE A 208 9.11 6.12 -17.55
N GLY A 209 9.87 7.17 -17.25
CA GLY A 209 9.82 8.44 -17.96
C GLY A 209 10.25 8.37 -19.43
N ALA A 210 11.09 7.39 -19.78
CA ALA A 210 11.56 7.16 -21.14
C ALA A 210 10.60 6.32 -22.01
N ILE A 211 9.49 5.81 -21.47
CA ILE A 211 8.52 5.02 -22.24
C ILE A 211 7.63 5.96 -23.08
N GLU A 212 7.72 5.80 -24.40
CA GLU A 212 6.82 6.45 -25.35
C GLU A 212 5.42 5.83 -25.24
N LEU A 213 4.42 6.66 -24.91
CA LEU A 213 3.02 6.25 -24.78
C LEU A 213 2.17 7.12 -25.69
N SER A 214 1.31 6.48 -26.49
CA SER A 214 0.19 7.17 -27.14
C SER A 214 -0.78 7.77 -26.11
N GLU A 215 -1.64 8.69 -26.55
CA GLU A 215 -2.68 9.28 -25.69
C GLU A 215 -3.60 8.21 -25.08
N GLN A 216 -3.96 7.20 -25.87
CA GLN A 216 -4.79 6.08 -25.43
C GLN A 216 -4.08 5.23 -24.37
N GLU A 217 -2.80 4.91 -24.58
CA GLU A 217 -2.02 4.14 -23.61
C GLU A 217 -1.81 4.92 -22.32
N ARG A 218 -1.52 6.22 -22.42
CA ARG A 218 -1.38 7.11 -21.26
C ARG A 218 -2.66 7.18 -20.43
N ALA A 219 -3.82 7.21 -21.07
CA ALA A 219 -5.11 7.14 -20.38
C ALA A 219 -5.29 5.81 -19.64
N VAL A 220 -4.90 4.69 -20.25
CA VAL A 220 -4.96 3.35 -19.62
C VAL A 220 -4.07 3.27 -18.37
N VAL A 221 -2.85 3.80 -18.41
CA VAL A 221 -1.91 3.74 -17.28
C VAL A 221 -1.88 4.99 -16.40
N GLN A 222 -2.90 5.85 -16.48
CA GLN A 222 -2.94 7.12 -15.74
C GLN A 222 -2.72 6.93 -14.23
N GLU A 223 -3.34 5.91 -13.63
CA GLU A 223 -3.19 5.61 -12.21
C GLU A 223 -1.79 5.09 -11.85
N ALA A 224 -1.18 4.31 -12.73
CA ALA A 224 0.21 3.86 -12.56
C ALA A 224 1.19 5.03 -12.67
N LEU A 225 0.96 5.98 -13.59
CA LEU A 225 1.78 7.19 -13.72
C LEU A 225 1.62 8.12 -12.52
N ALA A 226 0.39 8.31 -12.01
CA ALA A 226 0.16 9.04 -10.76
C ALA A 226 0.88 8.38 -9.58
N SER A 227 0.91 7.05 -9.56
CA SER A 227 1.67 6.27 -8.58
C SER A 227 3.17 6.50 -8.71
N ALA A 228 3.73 6.50 -9.91
CA ALA A 228 5.14 6.83 -10.15
C ALA A 228 5.50 8.21 -9.59
N ALA A 229 4.63 9.21 -9.76
CA ALA A 229 4.83 10.55 -9.22
C ALA A 229 4.83 10.60 -7.68
N ASP A 230 3.97 9.80 -7.01
CA ASP A 230 4.03 9.65 -5.56
C ASP A 230 5.35 9.00 -5.10
N LEU A 231 5.83 7.97 -5.81
CA LEU A 231 7.08 7.28 -5.48
C LEU A 231 8.29 8.20 -5.68
N ALA A 232 8.28 9.03 -6.71
CA ALA A 232 9.32 10.03 -6.95
C ALA A 232 9.40 11.08 -5.84
N ARG A 233 8.24 11.56 -5.32
CA ARG A 233 8.20 12.43 -4.15
C ARG A 233 8.80 11.76 -2.92
N GLN A 234 8.44 10.49 -2.68
CA GLN A 234 9.00 9.75 -1.57
C GLN A 234 10.53 9.62 -1.65
N LEU A 235 11.05 9.26 -2.82
CA LEU A 235 12.47 9.11 -3.05
C LEU A 235 13.26 10.40 -2.80
N ALA A 236 12.71 11.55 -3.21
CA ALA A 236 13.36 12.86 -3.00
C ALA A 236 13.51 13.17 -1.50
N ASP A 237 12.44 12.98 -0.73
CA ASP A 237 12.43 13.23 0.72
C ASP A 237 13.39 12.29 1.49
N ASP A 238 13.50 11.03 1.07
CA ASP A 238 14.39 10.04 1.71
C ASP A 238 15.87 10.38 1.45
N GLY A 239 16.17 11.07 0.34
CA GLY A 239 17.52 11.56 -0.01
C GLY A 239 17.95 12.82 0.75
N ASP A 240 17.02 13.65 1.20
CA ASP A 240 17.29 14.87 1.99
C ASP A 240 17.58 14.58 3.47
N LEU A 241 17.36 13.34 3.93
CA LEU A 241 17.65 12.86 5.28
C LEU A 241 19.01 12.14 5.40
N GLY A 242 19.77 12.03 4.30
CA GLY A 242 21.05 11.31 4.19
C GLY A 242 22.30 12.18 4.28
#